data_AF-A0A7Y6PPZ8-F1
#
_entry.id   AF-A0A7Y6PPZ8-F1
#
_cell.length_a   1.000
_cell.length_b   1.000
_cell.length_c   1.000
_cell.angle_alpha   90.00
_cell.angle_beta   90.00
_cell.angle_gamma   90.00
#
_symmetry.space_group_name_H-M   'P 1'
#
loop_
_entity.id
_entity.type
_entity.pdbx_description
1 polymer ?
#
loop_
_entity_poly.entity_id
_entity_poly.type
_entity_poly.pdbx_seq_one_letter_code
_entity_poly.pdbx_strand_id
1 'polypeptide(L)'
;MTDAVLADLTRTGEELRVVFADERAAISKLDHAKLEEVALRKQDLAARLEKLRTQVSLQDPLVRDLFAAIRVEARATALLAATATQAVRALLGYAPANAYDRRARQTTSSPGRILATY
;
A
#
# COMPACT_ATOMS: atom_id res chain seq x y z
N MET A 1 -14.42 -3.34 22.75
CA MET A 1 -14.50 -3.25 21.28
C MET A 1 -15.95 -3.51 20.91
N THR A 2 -16.59 -2.67 20.11
CA THR A 2 -17.97 -2.88 19.69
C THR A 2 -17.99 -3.65 18.37
N ASP A 3 -18.96 -4.55 18.19
CA ASP A 3 -19.08 -5.36 16.95
C ASP A 3 -19.18 -4.50 15.68
N ALA A 4 -19.80 -3.31 15.79
CA ALA A 4 -19.88 -2.35 14.71
C ALA A 4 -18.51 -1.86 14.21
N VAL A 5 -17.57 -1.59 15.12
CA VAL A 5 -16.22 -1.12 14.76
C VAL A 5 -15.42 -2.23 14.10
N LEU A 6 -15.59 -3.48 14.53
CA LEU A 6 -14.95 -4.64 13.90
C LEU A 6 -15.51 -4.91 12.50
N ALA A 7 -16.82 -4.76 12.31
CA ALA A 7 -17.45 -4.86 11.00
C ALA A 7 -16.95 -3.76 10.04
N ASP A 8 -16.85 -2.52 10.51
CA ASP A 8 -16.31 -1.41 9.73
C ASP A 8 -14.84 -1.60 9.36
N LEU A 9 -14.04 -2.14 10.28
CA LEU A 9 -12.63 -2.46 10.02
C LEU A 9 -12.51 -3.57 8.96
N THR A 10 -13.32 -4.62 9.06
CA THR A 10 -13.34 -5.73 8.11
C THR A 10 -13.73 -5.24 6.72
N ARG A 11 -14.81 -4.46 6.62
CA ARG A 11 -15.26 -3.84 5.36
C ARG A 11 -14.18 -2.94 4.75
N THR A 12 -13.56 -2.08 5.55
CA THR A 12 -12.47 -1.22 5.07
C THR A 12 -11.27 -2.05 4.58
N GLY A 13 -10.99 -3.17 5.26
CA GLY A 13 -9.99 -4.13 4.82
C GLY A 13 -10.32 -4.72 3.44
N GLU A 14 -11.55 -5.19 3.24
CA GLU A 14 -12.02 -5.74 1.96
C GLU A 14 -11.95 -4.71 0.82
N GLU A 15 -12.41 -3.48 1.06
CA GLU A 15 -12.29 -2.37 0.12
C GLU A 15 -10.83 -2.14 -0.30
N LEU A 16 -9.90 -2.20 0.66
CA LEU A 16 -8.47 -2.06 0.37
C LEU A 16 -7.92 -3.21 -0.48
N ARG A 17 -8.38 -4.46 -0.26
CA ARG A 17 -7.98 -5.63 -1.09
C ARG A 17 -8.40 -5.45 -2.54
N VAL A 18 -9.62 -4.95 -2.77
CA VAL A 18 -10.11 -4.64 -4.13
C VAL A 18 -9.24 -3.58 -4.78
N VAL A 19 -8.92 -2.50 -4.05
CA VAL A 19 -8.08 -1.43 -4.56
C VAL A 19 -6.65 -1.92 -4.87
N PHE A 20 -6.08 -2.84 -4.09
CA PHE A 20 -4.81 -3.48 -4.45
C PHE A 20 -4.92 -4.35 -5.71
N ALA A 21 -6.04 -5.04 -5.93
CA ALA A 21 -6.26 -5.79 -7.16
C ALA A 21 -6.35 -4.86 -8.39
N ASP A 22 -7.09 -3.76 -8.26
CA ASP A 22 -7.18 -2.72 -9.29
C ASP A 22 -5.81 -2.11 -9.61
N GLU A 23 -4.99 -1.86 -8.57
CA GLU A 23 -3.62 -1.38 -8.75
C GLU A 23 -2.78 -2.35 -9.58
N ARG A 24 -2.80 -3.64 -9.24
CA ARG A 24 -2.04 -4.66 -9.98
C ARG A 24 -2.46 -4.72 -11.44
N ALA A 25 -3.77 -4.60 -11.72
CA ALA A 25 -4.30 -4.57 -13.08
C ALA A 25 -3.92 -3.28 -13.83
N ALA A 26 -3.86 -2.14 -13.14
CA ALA A 26 -3.43 -0.88 -13.74
C ALA A 26 -1.91 -0.88 -14.04
N ILE A 27 -1.08 -1.43 -13.14
CA ILE A 27 0.36 -1.60 -13.35
C ILE A 27 0.62 -2.47 -14.59
N SER A 28 -0.07 -3.59 -14.75
CA SER A 28 0.14 -4.48 -15.89
C SER A 28 -0.23 -3.85 -17.24
N LYS A 29 -1.17 -2.89 -17.23
CA LYS A 29 -1.61 -2.13 -18.41
C LYS A 29 -0.86 -0.82 -18.62
N LEU A 30 0.03 -0.43 -17.70
CA LEU A 30 0.66 0.89 -17.65
C LEU A 30 -0.36 2.04 -17.69
N ASP A 31 -1.54 1.83 -17.09
CA ASP A 31 -2.64 2.79 -17.08
C ASP A 31 -2.40 3.88 -16.02
N HIS A 32 -1.79 4.98 -16.43
CA HIS A 32 -1.40 6.05 -15.53
C HIS A 32 -2.59 6.74 -14.84
N ALA A 33 -3.66 7.01 -15.58
CA ALA A 33 -4.86 7.65 -15.04
C ALA A 33 -5.51 6.77 -13.96
N LYS A 34 -5.57 5.45 -14.20
CA LYS A 34 -6.10 4.52 -13.19
C LYS A 34 -5.21 4.43 -11.97
N LEU A 35 -3.89 4.50 -12.12
CA LEU A 35 -2.95 4.52 -10.99
C LEU A 35 -3.12 5.75 -10.11
N GLU A 36 -3.38 6.93 -10.68
CA GLU A 36 -3.67 8.15 -9.91
C GLU A 36 -4.97 8.02 -9.11
N GLU A 37 -6.05 7.52 -9.74
CA GLU A 37 -7.33 7.25 -9.06
C GLU A 37 -7.14 6.28 -7.88
N VAL A 38 -6.42 5.19 -8.12
CA VAL A 38 -6.13 4.15 -7.13
C VAL A 38 -5.25 4.68 -5.99
N ALA A 39 -4.32 5.60 -6.27
CA ALA A 39 -3.50 6.24 -5.25
C ALA A 39 -4.35 7.11 -4.30
N LEU A 40 -5.28 7.91 -4.85
CA LEU A 40 -6.21 8.72 -4.05
C LEU A 40 -7.12 7.85 -3.18
N ARG A 41 -7.67 6.78 -3.75
CA ARG A 41 -8.50 5.81 -3.01
C ARG A 41 -7.74 5.15 -1.86
N LYS A 42 -6.48 4.77 -2.07
CA LYS A 42 -5.64 4.21 -1.00
C LYS A 42 -5.34 5.20 0.11
N GLN A 43 -5.16 6.48 -0.20
CA GLN A 43 -4.96 7.50 0.83
C GLN A 43 -6.21 7.68 1.70
N ASP A 44 -7.40 7.72 1.10
CA ASP A 44 -8.66 7.81 1.85
C ASP A 44 -8.88 6.58 2.74
N LEU A 45 -8.69 5.38 2.19
CA LEU A 45 -8.82 4.13 2.95
C LEU A 45 -7.77 4.01 4.06
N ALA A 46 -6.54 4.48 3.84
CA ALA A 46 -5.51 4.51 4.88
C ALA A 46 -5.89 5.45 6.03
N ALA A 47 -6.44 6.63 5.72
CA ALA A 47 -6.93 7.56 6.75
C ALA A 47 -8.11 6.98 7.54
N ARG A 48 -9.02 6.24 6.89
CA ARG A 48 -10.10 5.52 7.57
C ARG A 48 -9.58 4.39 8.45
N LEU A 49 -8.63 3.59 7.96
CA LEU A 49 -7.97 2.54 8.74
C LEU A 49 -7.25 3.11 9.97
N GLU A 50 -6.58 4.26 9.84
CA GLU A 50 -5.92 4.91 10.96
C GLU A 50 -6.93 5.34 12.04
N LYS A 51 -8.07 5.92 11.64
CA LYS A 51 -9.16 6.27 12.55
C LYS A 51 -9.77 5.05 13.24
N LEU A 52 -9.98 3.95 12.52
CA LEU A 52 -10.52 2.72 13.09
C LEU A 52 -9.50 2.03 14.01
N ARG A 53 -8.20 2.10 13.68
CA ARG A 53 -7.11 1.54 14.49
C ARG A 53 -7.11 2.07 15.91
N THR A 54 -7.41 3.35 16.12
CA THR A 54 -7.42 3.95 17.47
C THR A 54 -8.60 3.48 18.33
N GLN A 55 -9.59 2.82 17.73
CA GLN A 55 -10.82 2.34 18.38
C GLN A 55 -10.80 0.84 18.67
N VAL A 56 -9.77 0.11 18.19
CA VAL A 56 -9.63 -1.34 18.35
C VAL A 56 -8.41 -1.70 19.19
N SER A 57 -8.51 -2.83 19.92
CA SER A 57 -7.38 -3.35 20.68
C SER A 57 -6.47 -4.18 19.77
N LEU A 58 -5.19 -3.83 19.71
CA LEU A 58 -4.18 -4.61 18.98
C LEU A 58 -3.82 -5.95 19.66
N GLN A 59 -4.34 -6.20 20.87
CA GLN A 59 -4.22 -7.50 21.53
C GLN A 59 -5.25 -8.52 21.00
N ASP A 60 -6.26 -8.06 20.25
CA ASP A 60 -7.24 -8.94 19.61
C ASP A 60 -6.59 -9.70 18.43
N PRO A 61 -6.58 -11.05 18.44
CA PRO A 61 -6.02 -11.85 17.36
C PRO A 61 -6.64 -11.56 15.98
N LEU A 62 -7.95 -11.33 15.90
CA LEU A 62 -8.65 -11.10 14.62
C LEU A 62 -8.21 -9.78 13.98
N VAL A 63 -8.06 -8.74 14.80
CA VAL A 63 -7.56 -7.43 14.35
C VAL A 63 -6.12 -7.57 13.86
N ARG A 64 -5.29 -8.31 14.60
CA ARG A 64 -3.89 -8.57 14.19
C ARG A 64 -3.79 -9.30 12.86
N ASP A 65 -4.58 -10.35 12.67
CA ASP A 65 -4.59 -11.15 11.45
C ASP A 65 -5.04 -10.32 10.23
N LEU A 66 -6.04 -9.47 10.41
CA LEU A 66 -6.50 -8.55 9.37
C LEU A 66 -5.40 -7.55 8.96
N PHE A 67 -4.75 -6.90 9.93
CA PHE A 67 -3.63 -6.00 9.63
C PHE A 67 -2.43 -6.72 9.02
N ALA A 68 -2.16 -7.97 9.42
CA ALA A 68 -1.13 -8.79 8.81
C ALA A 68 -1.45 -9.09 7.33
N ALA A 69 -2.68 -9.48 7.01
CA ALA A 69 -3.12 -9.71 5.64
C ALA A 69 -2.99 -8.44 4.77
N ILE A 70 -3.44 -7.29 5.29
CA ILE A 70 -3.31 -5.99 4.61
C ILE A 70 -1.84 -5.67 4.31
N ARG A 71 -0.93 -5.89 5.27
CA ARG A 71 0.51 -5.63 5.09
C ARG A 71 1.13 -6.52 4.01
N VAL A 72 0.72 -7.79 3.95
CA VAL A 72 1.19 -8.72 2.91
C VAL A 72 0.78 -8.23 1.52
N GLU A 73 -0.49 -7.84 1.36
CA GLU A 73 -0.98 -7.33 0.07
C GLU A 73 -0.33 -6.01 -0.33
N ALA A 74 -0.14 -5.09 0.62
CA ALA A 74 0.56 -3.83 0.39
C ALA A 74 2.01 -4.09 -0.07
N ARG A 75 2.71 -5.04 0.57
CA ARG A 75 4.09 -5.40 0.21
C ARG A 75 4.16 -6.05 -1.18
N ALA A 76 3.26 -6.96 -1.50
CA ALA A 76 3.19 -7.58 -2.81
C ALA A 76 3.00 -6.53 -3.92
N THR A 77 2.12 -5.57 -3.68
CA THR A 77 1.81 -4.53 -4.67
C THR A 77 2.97 -3.52 -4.81
N ALA A 78 3.65 -3.18 -3.73
CA ALA A 78 4.86 -2.37 -3.77
C ALA A 78 6.01 -3.03 -4.55
N LEU A 79 6.19 -4.35 -4.41
CA LEU A 79 7.18 -5.09 -5.19
C LEU A 79 6.87 -5.03 -6.69
N LEU A 80 5.60 -5.23 -7.07
CA LEU A 80 5.15 -5.12 -8.46
C LEU A 80 5.41 -3.72 -9.02
N ALA A 81 5.04 -2.67 -8.29
CA ALA A 81 5.28 -1.28 -8.71
C ALA A 81 6.78 -0.99 -8.89
N ALA A 82 7.63 -1.49 -7.99
CA ALA A 82 9.09 -1.34 -8.10
C ALA A 82 9.65 -2.02 -9.34
N THR A 83 9.20 -3.25 -9.64
CA THR A 83 9.63 -3.97 -10.85
C THR A 83 9.15 -3.30 -12.13
N ALA A 84 7.90 -2.82 -12.17
CA ALA A 84 7.38 -2.06 -13.30
C ALA A 84 8.16 -0.76 -13.54
N THR A 85 8.51 -0.05 -12.46
CA THR A 85 9.35 1.15 -12.53
C THR A 85 10.73 0.83 -13.11
N GLN A 86 11.36 -0.28 -12.70
CA GLN A 86 12.64 -0.71 -13.25
C GLN A 86 12.54 -1.06 -14.74
N ALA A 87 11.47 -1.75 -15.16
CA ALA A 87 11.23 -2.08 -16.55
C ALA A 87 11.07 -0.83 -17.43
N VAL A 88 10.27 0.14 -16.98
CA VAL A 88 10.09 1.42 -17.69
C VAL A 88 11.41 2.19 -17.77
N ARG A 89 12.19 2.22 -16.68
CA ARG A 89 13.52 2.88 -16.69
C ARG A 89 14.49 2.21 -17.67
N ALA A 90 14.51 0.88 -17.72
CA ALA A 90 15.33 0.14 -18.67
C ALA A 90 14.91 0.44 -20.12
N LEU A 91 13.60 0.51 -20.42
CA LEU A 91 13.08 0.90 -21.74
C LEU A 91 13.50 2.32 -22.14
N LEU A 92 13.55 3.24 -21.18
CA LEU A 92 14.01 4.62 -21.40
C LEU A 92 15.55 4.75 -21.46
N GLY A 93 16.29 3.63 -21.48
CA GLY A 93 17.75 3.61 -21.60
C GLY A 93 18.49 3.95 -20.30
N TYR A 94 17.79 4.04 -19.16
CA TYR A 94 18.47 4.14 -17.87
C TYR A 94 19.07 2.78 -17.51
N ALA A 95 20.35 2.80 -17.13
CA ALA A 95 20.97 1.60 -16.57
C ALA A 95 20.17 1.12 -15.35
N PRO A 96 19.97 -0.21 -15.18
CA PRO A 96 19.43 -0.73 -13.93
C PRO A 96 20.34 -0.22 -12.82
N ALA A 97 19.73 0.35 -11.77
CA ALA A 97 20.48 0.91 -10.66
C ALA A 97 21.25 -0.22 -9.96
N ASN A 98 22.47 -0.48 -10.44
CA ASN A 98 23.45 -1.31 -9.77
C ASN A 98 23.74 -0.60 -8.44
N ALA A 99 23.20 -1.17 -7.36
CA ALA A 99 23.52 -0.93 -5.96
C ALA A 99 23.74 0.53 -5.50
N TYR A 100 22.87 0.99 -4.59
CA TYR A 100 23.16 2.10 -3.66
C TYR A 100 23.32 3.51 -4.25
N ASP A 101 22.30 4.02 -4.96
CA ASP A 101 22.22 5.45 -5.17
C ASP A 101 21.61 6.18 -3.96
N ARG A 102 22.49 6.69 -3.10
CA ARG A 102 22.17 7.45 -1.87
C ARG A 102 21.38 8.73 -2.15
N ARG A 103 21.45 9.28 -3.38
CA ARG A 103 20.79 10.55 -3.75
C ARG A 103 19.31 10.39 -4.07
N ALA A 104 18.86 9.22 -4.52
CA ALA A 104 17.45 8.98 -4.82
C ALA A 104 16.54 8.97 -3.58
N ARG A 105 17.10 8.86 -2.36
CA ARG A 105 16.34 8.95 -1.10
C ARG A 105 15.99 10.37 -0.66
N GLN A 106 16.54 11.41 -1.31
CA GLN A 106 16.24 12.80 -0.91
C GLN A 106 14.91 13.34 -1.46
N THR A 107 14.36 12.73 -2.52
CA THR A 107 13.17 13.28 -3.21
C THR A 107 11.91 12.43 -3.11
N THR A 108 11.95 11.30 -2.42
CA THR A 108 10.74 10.51 -2.13
C THR A 108 10.48 10.52 -0.64
N SER A 109 9.50 11.33 -0.24
CA SER A 109 8.76 11.22 1.01
C SER A 109 8.21 9.79 1.13
N SER A 110 9.05 8.89 1.66
CA SER A 110 8.68 7.49 1.86
C SER A 110 7.61 7.42 2.95
N PRO A 111 6.40 6.89 2.68
CA PRO A 111 5.36 6.69 3.70
C PRO A 111 5.78 5.67 4.76
N GLY A 112 6.91 4.97 4.57
CA GLY A 112 7.39 3.91 5.46
C GLY A 112 7.83 4.37 6.86
N ARG A 113 7.94 5.68 7.12
CA ARG A 113 8.36 6.17 8.43
C ARG A 113 7.25 6.16 9.49
N ILE A 114 6.00 5.93 9.08
CA ILE A 114 4.87 5.80 10.03
C ILE A 114 4.75 4.36 10.56
N LEU A 115 5.30 3.37 9.85
CA LEU A 115 5.14 1.94 10.19
C LEU A 115 6.35 1.29 10.87
N ALA A 116 7.46 2.02 11.05
CA ALA A 116 8.68 1.48 11.67
C ALA A 116 8.82 1.79 13.17
N THR A 117 7.86 2.47 13.77
CA THR A 117 7.93 2.91 15.18
C THR A 117 6.96 2.16 16.11
N TYR A 118 6.20 1.18 15.61
CA TYR A 118 5.22 0.45 16.42
C TYR A 118 5.12 -1.02 16.03
#